data_AF-W5NMH6-F1
#
_entry.id   AF-W5NMH6-F1
#
_cell.length_a   1.000
_cell.length_b   1.000
_cell.length_c   1.000
_cell.angle_alpha   90.00
_cell.angle_beta   90.00
_cell.angle_gamma   90.00
#
_symmetry.space_group_name_H-M   'P 1'
#
loop_
_entity.id
_entity.type
_entity.pdbx_description
1 polymer ?
#
loop_
_entity_poly.entity_id
_entity_poly.type
_entity_poly.pdbx_seq_one_letter_code
_entity_poly.pdbx_strand_id
1 'polypeptide(L)'
;LLVLLVGAGLWLFKWPHQSQSAEKGENRSIEVFRRQITRLESSFPSQRKELWRRSRIHMEKHLQSEEPTEPVSMILTAGRKAERTLHCLASGLARAYSSALNASALHIDGLSKAALDSDRVKLEIDEELTAAFEGNKRAAVIHRFEELPPDSTLIFYKYCDHENAAYKAVSLIFTVLLEEDELGTQLNLGSVEEMVQDHIQEKFFISVQPTVFDKMDTDKFSGLWSRISHLILPVSTEERSERLGC
;
A
#
# COMPACT_ATOMS: atom_id res chain seq x y z
N LEU A 1 51.38 17.21 -63.28
CA LEU A 1 50.04 17.39 -62.66
C LEU A 1 49.72 16.08 -61.93
N LEU A 2 49.86 15.90 -60.60
CA LEU A 2 49.19 16.58 -59.45
C LEU A 2 47.66 16.60 -59.68
N VAL A 3 46.78 16.01 -58.87
CA VAL A 3 46.65 16.11 -57.38
C VAL A 3 45.87 14.90 -56.78
N LEU A 4 46.16 14.62 -55.50
CA LEU A 4 45.63 13.64 -54.52
C LEU A 4 44.30 14.05 -53.81
N LEU A 5 43.79 13.13 -52.97
CA LEU A 5 43.09 13.29 -51.65
C LEU A 5 41.65 12.73 -51.62
N VAL A 6 41.36 11.58 -50.98
CA VAL A 6 41.21 11.22 -49.53
C VAL A 6 39.85 11.62 -48.92
N GLY A 7 39.12 10.63 -48.37
CA GLY A 7 38.04 10.77 -47.38
C GLY A 7 37.72 9.39 -46.78
N ALA A 8 38.33 9.00 -45.65
CA ALA A 8 37.95 9.28 -44.26
C ALA A 8 36.66 8.54 -43.83
N GLY A 9 36.84 7.40 -43.14
CA GLY A 9 35.78 6.61 -42.54
C GLY A 9 35.21 7.27 -41.28
N LEU A 10 33.88 7.20 -41.13
CA LEU A 10 33.17 7.59 -39.92
C LEU A 10 32.76 6.33 -39.15
N TRP A 11 33.64 5.91 -38.24
CA TRP A 11 33.27 5.06 -37.11
C TRP A 11 32.41 5.89 -36.15
N LEU A 12 31.08 5.73 -36.23
CA LEU A 12 30.19 6.21 -35.18
C LEU A 12 30.24 5.23 -34.00
N PHE A 13 31.21 5.45 -33.10
CA PHE A 13 31.17 4.91 -31.74
C PHE A 13 29.93 5.49 -31.04
N LYS A 14 28.84 4.71 -30.97
CA LYS A 14 27.74 4.99 -30.05
C LYS A 14 28.22 4.71 -28.63
N TRP A 15 28.52 5.77 -27.89
CA TRP A 15 28.85 5.72 -26.46
C TRP A 15 27.57 5.42 -25.65
N PRO A 16 27.50 4.34 -24.85
CA PRO A 16 26.34 4.04 -24.02
C PRO A 16 26.50 4.78 -22.68
N HIS A 17 26.17 6.07 -22.64
CA HIS A 17 26.35 6.86 -21.41
C HIS A 17 25.08 6.99 -20.54
N GLN A 18 23.96 6.39 -20.94
CA GLN A 18 22.65 6.62 -20.32
C GLN A 18 22.15 5.46 -19.43
N SER A 19 22.71 4.25 -19.56
CA SER A 19 22.32 3.08 -18.73
C SER A 19 22.92 3.12 -17.31
N GLN A 20 24.18 3.52 -17.17
CA GLN A 20 24.88 3.50 -15.88
C GLN A 20 24.29 4.42 -14.80
N SER A 21 23.69 5.56 -15.17
CA SER A 21 23.11 6.50 -14.21
C SER A 21 21.74 6.06 -13.69
N ALA A 22 20.92 5.45 -14.54
CA ALA A 22 19.60 4.94 -14.17
C ALA A 22 19.72 3.71 -13.27
N GLU A 23 20.55 2.74 -13.68
CA GLU A 23 20.84 1.51 -12.92
C GLU A 23 21.46 1.81 -11.54
N LYS A 24 22.29 2.86 -11.44
CA LYS A 24 22.85 3.33 -10.17
C LYS A 24 21.82 4.01 -9.27
N GLY A 25 20.84 4.71 -9.85
CA GLY A 25 19.73 5.32 -9.12
C GLY A 25 18.76 4.29 -8.55
N GLU A 26 18.42 3.29 -9.36
CA GLU A 26 17.54 2.18 -8.98
C GLU A 26 18.15 1.34 -7.85
N ASN A 27 19.42 0.94 -7.99
CA ASN A 27 20.14 0.21 -6.94
C ASN A 27 20.16 0.97 -5.61
N ARG A 28 20.32 2.30 -5.65
CA ARG A 28 20.29 3.14 -4.44
C ARG A 28 18.91 3.21 -3.79
N SER A 29 17.84 3.29 -4.57
CA SER A 29 16.45 3.28 -4.06
C SER A 29 16.16 2.00 -3.27
N ILE A 30 16.51 0.85 -3.85
CA ILE A 30 16.30 -0.47 -3.25
C ILE A 30 17.14 -0.63 -1.97
N GLU A 31 18.39 -0.18 -1.97
CA GLU A 31 19.23 -0.19 -0.77
C GLU A 31 18.66 0.66 0.37
N VAL A 32 18.04 1.81 0.06
CA VAL A 32 17.35 2.64 1.05
C VAL A 32 16.15 1.88 1.60
N PHE A 33 15.31 1.30 0.73
CA PHE A 33 14.16 0.51 1.16
C PHE A 33 14.59 -0.64 2.11
N ARG A 34 15.54 -1.47 1.69
CA ARG A 34 16.06 -2.61 2.45
C ARG A 34 16.54 -2.20 3.84
N ARG A 35 17.27 -1.10 3.93
CA ARG A 35 17.74 -0.56 5.21
C ARG A 35 16.58 -0.11 6.11
N GLN A 36 15.61 0.61 5.55
CA GLN A 36 14.46 1.09 6.32
C GLN A 36 13.58 -0.06 6.82
N ILE A 37 13.29 -1.04 5.98
CA ILE A 37 12.45 -2.19 6.38
C ILE A 37 13.18 -3.10 7.38
N THR A 38 14.49 -3.29 7.29
CA THR A 38 15.27 -4.00 8.31
C THR A 38 15.28 -3.25 9.65
N ARG A 39 15.38 -1.92 9.63
CA ARG A 39 15.27 -1.11 10.86
C ARG A 39 13.87 -1.22 11.46
N LEU A 40 12.83 -1.20 10.63
CA LEU A 40 11.46 -1.39 11.06
C LEU A 40 11.27 -2.78 11.71
N GLU A 41 11.74 -3.84 11.04
CA GLU A 41 11.71 -5.22 11.57
C GLU A 41 12.35 -5.31 12.96
N SER A 42 13.48 -4.65 13.18
CA SER A 42 14.13 -4.64 14.50
C SER A 42 13.34 -3.92 15.61
N SER A 43 12.40 -3.05 15.24
CA SER A 43 11.57 -2.29 16.18
C SER A 43 10.27 -3.01 16.56
N PHE A 44 9.93 -4.09 15.85
CA PHE A 44 8.72 -4.88 16.02
C PHE A 44 9.08 -6.39 16.09
N PRO A 45 9.73 -6.84 17.18
CA PRO A 45 10.27 -8.20 17.29
C PRO A 45 9.21 -9.31 17.44
N SER A 46 7.98 -8.97 17.84
CA SER A 46 6.90 -9.93 18.09
C SER A 46 6.15 -10.35 16.81
N GLN A 47 6.49 -9.73 15.67
CA GLN A 47 5.86 -10.01 14.39
C GLN A 47 6.34 -11.32 13.77
N ARG A 48 5.48 -11.93 12.97
CA ARG A 48 5.81 -13.16 12.23
C ARG A 48 6.81 -12.87 11.11
N LYS A 49 7.68 -13.84 10.82
CA LYS A 49 8.67 -13.73 9.73
C LYS A 49 8.00 -13.51 8.37
N GLU A 50 6.81 -14.09 8.18
CA GLU A 50 6.00 -13.96 6.97
C GLU A 50 5.61 -12.51 6.68
N LEU A 51 5.33 -11.70 7.70
CA LEU A 51 5.00 -10.28 7.54
C LEU A 51 6.16 -9.56 6.84
N TRP A 52 7.38 -9.71 7.36
CA TRP A 52 8.56 -9.05 6.81
C TRP A 52 8.95 -9.62 5.45
N ARG A 53 8.90 -10.95 5.29
CA ARG A 53 9.27 -11.61 4.04
C ARG A 53 8.34 -11.20 2.90
N ARG A 54 7.02 -11.28 3.09
CA ARG A 54 6.05 -10.97 2.03
C ARG A 54 6.00 -9.48 1.71
N SER A 55 6.05 -8.61 2.73
CA SER A 55 6.11 -7.15 2.52
C SER A 55 7.35 -6.76 1.72
N ARG A 56 8.53 -7.29 2.05
CA ARG A 56 9.77 -7.07 1.29
C ARG A 56 9.61 -7.48 -0.17
N ILE A 57 9.13 -8.70 -0.41
CA ILE A 57 8.97 -9.22 -1.78
C ILE A 57 8.07 -8.33 -2.62
N HIS A 58 6.90 -7.93 -2.09
CA HIS A 58 5.94 -7.13 -2.86
C HIS A 58 6.46 -5.72 -3.13
N MET A 59 6.98 -5.05 -2.10
CA MET A 59 7.48 -3.68 -2.22
C MET A 59 8.77 -3.58 -3.04
N GLU A 60 9.73 -4.50 -2.87
CA GLU A 60 10.96 -4.51 -3.67
C GLU A 60 10.67 -4.79 -5.15
N LYS A 61 9.83 -5.78 -5.45
CA LYS A 61 9.45 -6.09 -6.83
C LYS A 61 8.84 -4.88 -7.51
N HIS A 62 8.00 -4.13 -6.80
CA HIS A 62 7.37 -2.92 -7.32
C HIS A 62 8.37 -1.77 -7.50
N LEU A 63 9.27 -1.55 -6.53
CA LEU A 63 10.35 -0.54 -6.63
C LEU A 63 11.38 -0.83 -7.74
N GLN A 64 11.56 -2.10 -8.10
CA GLN A 64 12.43 -2.57 -9.18
C GLN A 64 11.78 -2.48 -10.57
N SER A 65 10.48 -2.19 -10.64
CA SER A 65 9.79 -2.06 -11.91
C SER A 65 9.92 -0.63 -12.41
N GLU A 66 10.52 -0.45 -13.58
CA GLU A 66 10.59 0.87 -14.25
C GLU A 66 9.19 1.42 -14.55
N GLU A 67 8.27 0.53 -14.96
CA GLU A 67 6.87 0.86 -15.27
C GLU A 67 5.92 -0.15 -14.60
N PRO A 68 5.58 0.06 -13.31
CA PRO A 68 4.63 -0.81 -12.62
C PRO A 68 3.26 -0.80 -13.31
N THR A 69 2.64 -1.96 -13.47
CA THR A 69 1.31 -2.09 -14.10
C THR A 69 0.15 -1.81 -13.14
N GLU A 70 0.41 -1.93 -11.84
CA GLU A 70 -0.54 -1.76 -10.74
C GLU A 70 0.20 -1.23 -9.49
N PRO A 71 -0.50 -0.61 -8.52
CA PRO A 71 0.12 -0.24 -7.25
C PRO A 71 0.43 -1.45 -6.37
N VAL A 72 1.25 -1.25 -5.35
CA VAL A 72 1.27 -2.19 -4.22
C VAL A 72 -0.01 -1.98 -3.41
N SER A 73 -0.85 -3.01 -3.30
CA SER A 73 -1.99 -3.03 -2.39
C SER A 73 -1.81 -4.10 -1.33
N MET A 74 -1.97 -3.75 -0.05
CA MET A 74 -1.94 -4.74 1.04
C MET A 74 -2.80 -4.32 2.22
N ILE A 75 -3.32 -5.31 2.94
CA ILE A 75 -4.06 -5.14 4.19
C ILE A 75 -3.18 -5.66 5.33
N LEU A 76 -3.00 -4.83 6.35
CA LEU A 76 -2.51 -5.24 7.66
C LEU A 76 -3.70 -5.39 8.60
N THR A 77 -3.72 -6.46 9.37
CA THR A 77 -4.83 -6.71 10.30
C THR A 77 -4.33 -7.05 11.69
N ALA A 78 -5.07 -6.67 12.72
CA ALA A 78 -4.75 -7.01 14.10
C ALA A 78 -6.02 -7.13 14.95
N GLY A 79 -5.89 -7.78 16.11
CA GLY A 79 -6.90 -7.70 17.17
C GLY A 79 -6.80 -6.39 17.96
N ARG A 80 -7.81 -6.07 18.77
CA ARG A 80 -7.95 -4.81 19.51
C ARG A 80 -6.73 -4.44 20.36
N LYS A 81 -6.04 -5.41 20.96
CA LYS A 81 -4.86 -5.13 21.81
C LYS A 81 -3.64 -4.66 21.04
N ALA A 82 -3.64 -4.80 19.72
CA ALA A 82 -2.54 -4.40 18.85
C ALA A 82 -2.86 -3.16 18.00
N GLU A 83 -3.89 -2.37 18.36
CA GLU A 83 -4.35 -1.23 17.55
C GLU A 83 -3.24 -0.21 17.27
N ARG A 84 -2.45 0.20 18.28
CA ARG A 84 -1.37 1.18 18.06
C ARG A 84 -0.21 0.55 17.31
N THR A 85 0.08 -0.72 17.56
CA THR A 85 1.09 -1.49 16.84
C THR A 85 0.75 -1.57 15.36
N LEU A 86 -0.50 -1.87 15.02
CA LEU A 86 -1.03 -1.89 13.66
C LEU A 86 -0.84 -0.53 12.97
N HIS A 87 -1.24 0.56 13.64
CA HIS A 87 -1.05 1.92 13.14
C HIS A 87 0.43 2.24 12.87
N CYS A 88 1.32 1.93 13.82
CA CYS A 88 2.74 2.25 13.71
C CYS A 88 3.45 1.41 12.66
N LEU A 89 3.11 0.11 12.55
CA LEU A 89 3.71 -0.78 11.57
C LEU A 89 3.29 -0.38 10.15
N ALA A 90 2.00 -0.09 9.92
CA ALA A 90 1.51 0.40 8.64
C ALA A 90 2.21 1.69 8.22
N SER A 91 2.32 2.64 9.15
CA SER A 91 3.02 3.91 8.93
C SER A 91 4.52 3.73 8.67
N GLY A 92 5.14 2.77 9.36
CA GLY A 92 6.53 2.41 9.17
C GLY A 92 6.80 1.82 7.78
N LEU A 93 5.94 0.92 7.31
CA LEU A 93 6.06 0.33 5.97
C LEU A 93 5.88 1.38 4.87
N ALA A 94 4.86 2.24 4.98
CA ALA A 94 4.65 3.33 4.03
C ALA A 94 5.83 4.31 4.00
N ARG A 95 6.42 4.60 5.16
CA ARG A 95 7.63 5.43 5.27
C ARG A 95 8.84 4.74 4.65
N ALA A 96 9.03 3.45 4.86
CA ALA A 96 10.13 2.68 4.29
C ALA A 96 10.06 2.68 2.75
N TYR A 97 8.87 2.40 2.20
CA TYR A 97 8.61 2.46 0.76
C TYR A 97 8.84 3.88 0.20
N SER A 98 8.23 4.90 0.79
CA SER A 98 8.34 6.28 0.31
C SER A 98 9.77 6.83 0.38
N SER A 99 10.55 6.42 1.39
CA SER A 99 11.94 6.84 1.55
C SER A 99 12.84 6.38 0.41
N ALA A 100 12.55 5.21 -0.19
CA ALA A 100 13.27 4.70 -1.36
C ALA A 100 13.16 5.67 -2.55
N LEU A 101 12.01 6.35 -2.64
CA LEU A 101 11.64 7.27 -3.71
C LEU A 101 11.83 8.75 -3.34
N ASN A 102 12.51 9.05 -2.23
CA ASN A 102 12.64 10.41 -1.66
C ASN A 102 11.28 11.14 -1.50
N ALA A 103 10.24 10.38 -1.18
CA ALA A 103 8.86 10.84 -1.06
C ALA A 103 8.34 10.70 0.38
N SER A 104 7.13 11.18 0.61
CA SER A 104 6.40 11.00 1.88
C SER A 104 5.15 10.13 1.71
N ALA A 105 4.47 9.80 2.82
CA ALA A 105 3.22 9.05 2.82
C ALA A 105 2.02 9.96 3.16
N LEU A 106 0.85 9.65 2.63
CA LEU A 106 -0.45 10.16 3.07
C LEU A 106 -0.99 9.25 4.18
N HIS A 107 -1.73 9.80 5.13
CA HIS A 107 -2.46 9.04 6.13
C HIS A 107 -3.91 9.51 6.15
N ILE A 108 -4.84 8.58 5.96
CA ILE A 108 -6.28 8.79 6.04
C ILE A 108 -6.77 7.96 7.21
N ASP A 109 -7.57 8.56 8.10
CA ASP A 109 -8.17 7.85 9.24
C ASP A 109 -9.65 7.58 8.97
N GLY A 110 -10.00 6.32 8.72
CA GLY A 110 -11.36 5.88 8.44
C GLY A 110 -12.31 6.08 9.63
N LEU A 111 -11.82 5.92 10.86
CA LEU A 111 -12.63 6.10 12.06
C LEU A 111 -13.14 7.55 12.18
N SER A 112 -12.31 8.54 11.82
CA SER A 112 -12.70 9.95 11.79
C SER A 112 -13.79 10.28 10.75
N LYS A 113 -13.98 9.40 9.77
CA LYS A 113 -14.91 9.54 8.64
C LYS A 113 -16.17 8.67 8.79
N ALA A 114 -16.24 7.78 9.79
CA ALA A 114 -17.28 6.76 9.94
C ALA A 114 -18.71 7.29 10.00
N ALA A 115 -18.93 8.45 10.62
CA ALA A 115 -20.26 9.05 10.80
C ALA A 115 -20.63 10.06 9.71
N LEU A 116 -19.80 10.21 8.67
CA LEU A 116 -20.02 11.18 7.60
C LEU A 116 -20.81 10.54 6.44
N ASP A 117 -21.38 11.41 5.60
CA ASP A 117 -22.05 11.01 4.38
C ASP A 117 -21.06 10.32 3.41
N SER A 118 -21.52 9.24 2.77
CA SER A 118 -20.67 8.36 1.97
C SER A 118 -20.13 9.05 0.72
N ASP A 119 -20.96 9.84 0.01
CA ASP A 119 -20.54 10.58 -1.18
C ASP A 119 -19.52 11.65 -0.83
N ARG A 120 -19.73 12.33 0.30
CA ARG A 120 -18.76 13.29 0.83
C ARG A 120 -17.42 12.63 1.15
N VAL A 121 -17.41 11.50 1.87
CA VAL A 121 -16.16 10.80 2.22
C VAL A 121 -15.46 10.29 0.97
N LYS A 122 -16.22 9.79 -0.02
CA LYS A 122 -15.71 9.35 -1.31
C LYS A 122 -14.95 10.47 -2.03
N LEU A 123 -15.56 11.66 -2.10
CA LEU A 123 -14.95 12.84 -2.71
C LEU A 123 -13.70 13.29 -1.95
N GLU A 124 -13.78 13.39 -0.61
CA GLU A 124 -12.64 13.78 0.24
C GLU A 124 -11.45 12.83 0.03
N ILE A 125 -11.67 11.51 0.06
CA ILE A 125 -10.61 10.52 -0.18
C ILE A 125 -10.03 10.66 -1.59
N ASP A 126 -10.87 10.90 -2.60
CA ASP A 126 -10.40 11.08 -3.97
C ASP A 126 -9.49 12.30 -4.12
N GLU A 127 -9.90 13.43 -3.54
CA GLU A 127 -9.12 14.67 -3.56
C GLU A 127 -7.81 14.52 -2.79
N GLU A 128 -7.83 13.91 -1.61
CA GLU A 128 -6.64 13.67 -0.78
C GLU A 128 -5.63 12.76 -1.49
N LEU A 129 -6.08 11.66 -2.11
CA LEU A 129 -5.21 10.72 -2.83
C LEU A 129 -4.68 11.32 -4.13
N THR A 130 -5.52 12.00 -4.91
CA THR A 130 -5.11 12.69 -6.15
C THR A 130 -4.03 13.71 -5.84
N ALA A 131 -4.28 14.63 -4.89
CA ALA A 131 -3.31 15.65 -4.50
C ALA A 131 -2.01 15.05 -3.94
N ALA A 132 -2.09 13.94 -3.20
CA ALA A 132 -0.93 13.23 -2.69
C ALA A 132 -0.04 12.69 -3.82
N PHE A 133 -0.63 11.93 -4.76
CA PHE A 133 0.11 11.18 -5.76
C PHE A 133 0.55 12.03 -6.96
N GLU A 134 -0.16 13.10 -7.28
CA GLU A 134 0.34 14.15 -8.20
C GLU A 134 1.45 14.99 -7.56
N GLY A 135 1.45 15.08 -6.23
CA GLY A 135 2.52 15.70 -5.45
C GLY A 135 3.73 14.78 -5.23
N ASN A 136 4.36 14.93 -4.07
CA ASN A 136 5.55 14.17 -3.68
C ASN A 136 5.24 13.02 -2.70
N LYS A 137 4.03 12.43 -2.77
CA LYS A 137 3.70 11.24 -1.99
C LYS A 137 3.71 10.00 -2.87
N ARG A 138 4.25 8.91 -2.32
CA ARG A 138 4.36 7.62 -3.03
C ARG A 138 3.77 6.46 -2.24
N ALA A 139 3.23 6.73 -1.05
CA ALA A 139 2.42 5.79 -0.33
C ALA A 139 1.22 6.48 0.33
N ALA A 140 0.16 5.71 0.58
CA ALA A 140 -0.96 6.11 1.42
C ALA A 140 -1.25 4.99 2.42
N VAL A 141 -1.53 5.37 3.66
CA VAL A 141 -2.05 4.47 4.68
C VAL A 141 -3.49 4.85 4.96
N ILE A 142 -4.41 3.91 4.74
CA ILE A 142 -5.83 4.05 5.06
C ILE A 142 -6.03 3.27 6.35
N HIS A 143 -6.01 4.00 7.46
CA HIS A 143 -6.22 3.43 8.78
C HIS A 143 -7.69 3.13 9.01
N ARG A 144 -7.98 2.03 9.73
CA ARG A 144 -9.35 1.66 10.14
C ARG A 144 -10.30 1.60 8.94
N PHE A 145 -9.90 0.87 7.89
CA PHE A 145 -10.64 0.75 6.64
C PHE A 145 -12.07 0.24 6.84
N GLU A 146 -12.27 -0.67 7.78
CA GLU A 146 -13.56 -1.25 8.17
C GLU A 146 -14.55 -0.23 8.75
N GLU A 147 -14.07 0.96 9.14
CA GLU A 147 -14.90 2.03 9.70
C GLU A 147 -15.35 3.05 8.64
N LEU A 148 -14.83 2.98 7.41
CA LEU A 148 -15.27 3.87 6.35
C LEU A 148 -16.75 3.62 5.98
N PRO A 149 -17.53 4.66 5.62
CA PRO A 149 -18.84 4.47 5.01
C PRO A 149 -18.71 3.54 3.79
N PRO A 150 -19.53 2.47 3.67
CA PRO A 150 -19.26 1.40 2.71
C PRO A 150 -19.12 1.89 1.28
N ASP A 151 -20.05 2.71 0.79
CA ASP A 151 -20.06 3.14 -0.61
C ASP A 151 -18.88 4.06 -0.95
N SER A 152 -18.33 4.75 0.06
CA SER A 152 -17.14 5.58 -0.10
C SER A 152 -15.91 4.75 -0.48
N THR A 153 -15.85 3.50 -0.01
CA THR A 153 -14.74 2.59 -0.30
C THR A 153 -14.68 2.13 -1.76
N LEU A 154 -15.77 2.32 -2.52
CA LEU A 154 -15.77 2.09 -3.96
C LEU A 154 -14.80 3.03 -4.70
N ILE A 155 -14.34 4.12 -4.06
CA ILE A 155 -13.26 4.95 -4.61
C ILE A 155 -11.98 4.14 -4.89
N PHE A 156 -11.73 3.07 -4.12
CA PHE A 156 -10.52 2.27 -4.29
C PHE A 156 -10.52 1.41 -5.56
N TYR A 157 -11.63 1.30 -6.29
CA TYR A 157 -11.59 0.82 -7.69
C TYR A 157 -10.69 1.70 -8.55
N LYS A 158 -10.76 3.03 -8.40
CA LYS A 158 -9.91 3.96 -9.15
C LYS A 158 -8.42 3.79 -8.82
N TYR A 159 -8.10 3.43 -7.58
CA TYR A 159 -6.73 3.43 -7.08
C TYR A 159 -6.06 2.07 -7.05
N CYS A 160 -6.80 0.97 -6.95
CA CYS A 160 -6.27 -0.38 -6.76
C CYS A 160 -6.60 -1.35 -7.92
N ASP A 161 -7.16 -0.86 -9.04
CA ASP A 161 -7.41 -1.71 -10.20
C ASP A 161 -6.12 -2.24 -10.83
N HIS A 162 -6.11 -3.54 -11.16
CA HIS A 162 -4.94 -4.27 -11.68
C HIS A 162 -4.50 -3.83 -13.08
N GLU A 163 -5.35 -3.14 -13.83
CA GLU A 163 -5.04 -2.64 -15.18
C GLU A 163 -5.11 -1.12 -15.27
N ASN A 164 -6.12 -0.52 -14.64
CA ASN A 164 -6.53 0.86 -14.86
C ASN A 164 -6.38 1.76 -13.63
N ALA A 165 -5.62 1.33 -12.60
CA ALA A 165 -5.33 2.19 -11.47
C ALA A 165 -4.78 3.55 -11.93
N ALA A 166 -5.34 4.64 -11.40
CA ALA A 166 -4.99 6.00 -11.76
C ALA A 166 -3.50 6.31 -11.48
N TYR A 167 -2.94 5.69 -10.44
CA TYR A 167 -1.54 5.82 -10.06
C TYR A 167 -0.96 4.43 -9.81
N LYS A 168 0.00 4.03 -10.64
CA LYS A 168 0.60 2.67 -10.60
C LYS A 168 1.90 2.63 -9.81
N ALA A 169 2.68 3.71 -9.81
CA ALA A 169 3.94 3.82 -9.09
C ALA A 169 3.76 4.28 -7.62
N VAL A 170 2.81 3.66 -6.89
CA VAL A 170 2.49 3.99 -5.50
C VAL A 170 2.20 2.74 -4.66
N SER A 171 2.17 2.89 -3.34
CA SER A 171 1.75 1.86 -2.39
C SER A 171 0.54 2.30 -1.56
N LEU A 172 -0.51 1.49 -1.53
CA LEU A 172 -1.67 1.65 -0.65
C LEU A 172 -1.63 0.55 0.42
N ILE A 173 -1.61 0.96 1.68
CA ILE A 173 -1.65 0.07 2.84
C ILE A 173 -2.93 0.34 3.61
N PHE A 174 -3.78 -0.67 3.72
CA PHE A 174 -5.00 -0.61 4.50
C PHE A 174 -4.76 -1.24 5.86
N THR A 175 -5.33 -0.66 6.92
CA THR A 175 -5.37 -1.34 8.23
C THR A 175 -6.80 -1.73 8.56
N VAL A 176 -6.94 -2.94 9.10
CA VAL A 176 -8.23 -3.47 9.58
C VAL A 176 -8.07 -3.90 11.03
N LEU A 177 -8.89 -3.37 11.92
CA LEU A 177 -8.90 -3.79 13.32
C LEU A 177 -10.07 -4.74 13.56
N LEU A 178 -9.76 -6.00 13.83
CA LEU A 178 -10.75 -7.03 14.06
C LEU A 178 -11.31 -6.95 15.49
N GLU A 179 -12.46 -7.59 15.71
CA GLU A 179 -13.16 -7.50 17.00
C GLU A 179 -12.51 -8.33 18.10
N GLU A 180 -11.71 -9.34 17.74
CA GLU A 180 -10.96 -10.18 18.66
C GLU A 180 -9.89 -9.36 19.39
N ASP A 181 -9.59 -9.75 20.63
CA ASP A 181 -8.53 -9.10 21.41
C ASP A 181 -7.15 -9.26 20.76
N GLU A 182 -6.83 -10.47 20.31
CA GLU A 182 -5.54 -10.84 19.70
C GLU A 182 -5.73 -11.89 18.62
N LEU A 183 -4.88 -11.86 17.59
CA LEU A 183 -4.84 -12.88 16.56
C LEU A 183 -3.92 -14.03 16.95
N GLY A 184 -4.47 -15.25 16.97
CA GLY A 184 -3.72 -16.44 17.33
C GLY A 184 -2.50 -16.66 16.43
N THR A 185 -1.32 -16.85 17.03
CA THR A 185 -0.03 -17.02 16.32
C THR A 185 0.02 -18.21 15.37
N GLN A 186 -0.89 -19.18 15.55
CA GLN A 186 -1.00 -20.40 14.74
C GLN A 186 -1.95 -20.27 13.55
N LEU A 187 -2.71 -19.16 13.44
CA LEU A 187 -3.61 -18.94 12.31
C LEU A 187 -2.80 -18.88 11.02
N ASN A 188 -3.17 -19.69 10.03
CA ASN A 188 -2.59 -19.59 8.70
C ASN A 188 -3.11 -18.33 7.98
N LEU A 189 -2.42 -17.88 6.94
CA LEU A 189 -2.78 -16.63 6.25
C LEU A 189 -4.14 -16.70 5.54
N GLY A 190 -4.58 -17.88 5.09
CA GLY A 190 -5.90 -18.04 4.49
C GLY A 190 -7.02 -17.83 5.50
N SER A 191 -6.88 -18.38 6.71
CA SER A 191 -7.84 -18.13 7.79
C SER A 191 -7.84 -16.66 8.24
N VAL A 192 -6.68 -15.99 8.22
CA VAL A 192 -6.62 -14.54 8.50
C VAL A 192 -7.34 -13.74 7.40
N GLU A 193 -7.17 -14.12 6.13
CA GLU A 193 -7.86 -13.50 5.01
C GLU A 193 -9.37 -13.66 5.11
N GLU A 194 -9.87 -14.87 5.40
CA GLU A 194 -11.29 -15.14 5.65
C GLU A 194 -11.84 -14.27 6.79
N MET A 195 -11.14 -14.21 7.94
CA MET A 195 -11.56 -13.37 9.08
C MET A 195 -11.66 -11.89 8.72
N VAL A 196 -10.70 -11.35 7.95
CA VAL A 196 -10.74 -9.96 7.50
C VAL A 196 -11.88 -9.71 6.53
N GLN A 197 -12.07 -10.63 5.57
CA GLN A 197 -13.14 -10.52 4.59
C GLN A 197 -14.51 -10.52 5.27
N ASP A 198 -14.76 -11.49 6.15
CA ASP A 198 -16.02 -11.63 6.89
C ASP A 198 -16.29 -10.40 7.76
N HIS A 199 -15.27 -9.89 8.46
CA HIS A 199 -15.40 -8.71 9.31
C HIS A 199 -15.79 -7.45 8.52
N ILE A 200 -15.11 -7.16 7.40
CA ILE A 200 -15.44 -5.99 6.58
C ILE A 200 -16.83 -6.16 5.97
N GLN A 201 -17.16 -7.37 5.49
CA GLN A 201 -18.46 -7.65 4.91
C GLN A 201 -19.59 -7.43 5.93
N GLU A 202 -19.41 -7.89 7.17
CA GLU A 202 -20.35 -7.65 8.27
C GLU A 202 -20.52 -6.15 8.54
N LYS A 203 -19.42 -5.40 8.68
CA LYS A 203 -19.45 -3.94 8.89
C LYS A 203 -20.17 -3.21 7.76
N PHE A 204 -19.90 -3.60 6.52
CA PHE A 204 -20.44 -2.93 5.34
C PHE A 204 -21.89 -3.28 5.05
N PHE A 205 -22.37 -4.46 5.46
CA PHE A 205 -23.76 -4.87 5.22
C PHE A 205 -24.69 -4.48 6.38
N ILE A 206 -24.21 -4.42 7.62
CA ILE A 206 -25.00 -3.91 8.76
C ILE A 206 -25.40 -2.44 8.55
N SER A 207 -24.56 -1.65 7.88
CA SER A 207 -24.78 -0.23 7.62
C SER A 207 -25.77 0.06 6.47
N VAL A 208 -26.32 -0.97 5.81
CA VAL A 208 -27.20 -0.83 4.64
C VAL A 208 -28.69 -0.94 5.02
N GLN A 209 -29.39 0.20 5.03
CA GLN A 209 -30.87 0.20 4.89
C GLN A 209 -31.27 -0.13 3.42
N PRO A 210 -32.28 -0.98 3.16
CA PRO A 210 -32.46 -1.69 1.89
C PRO A 210 -32.99 -0.89 0.66
N THR A 211 -33.01 0.44 0.66
CA THR A 211 -33.83 1.22 -0.30
C THR A 211 -33.10 2.10 -1.33
N VAL A 212 -31.78 1.98 -1.53
CA VAL A 212 -31.06 2.81 -2.53
C VAL A 212 -30.11 1.96 -3.40
N PHE A 213 -30.24 2.07 -4.73
CA PHE A 213 -29.45 1.34 -5.74
C PHE A 213 -27.92 1.55 -5.66
N ASP A 214 -27.47 2.65 -5.03
CA ASP A 214 -26.03 2.98 -4.94
C ASP A 214 -25.32 2.31 -3.75
N LYS A 215 -26.02 1.50 -2.96
CA LYS A 215 -25.44 0.89 -1.76
C LYS A 215 -24.49 -0.26 -2.08
N MET A 216 -23.53 -0.47 -1.19
CA MET A 216 -22.63 -1.61 -1.17
C MET A 216 -23.44 -2.90 -1.14
N ASP A 217 -23.12 -3.80 -2.06
CA ASP A 217 -23.69 -5.13 -2.18
C ASP A 217 -22.56 -6.17 -2.35
N THR A 218 -22.92 -7.45 -2.38
CA THR A 218 -21.96 -8.54 -2.50
C THR A 218 -21.10 -8.48 -3.75
N ASP A 219 -21.66 -8.04 -4.88
CA ASP A 219 -20.94 -7.98 -6.15
C ASP A 219 -19.91 -6.84 -6.14
N LYS A 220 -20.33 -5.66 -5.67
CA LYS A 220 -19.46 -4.49 -5.49
C LYS A 220 -18.36 -4.76 -4.46
N PHE A 221 -18.68 -5.40 -3.35
CA PHE A 221 -17.70 -5.77 -2.33
C PHE A 221 -16.70 -6.80 -2.88
N SER A 222 -17.18 -7.83 -3.57
CA SER A 222 -16.30 -8.86 -4.15
C SER A 222 -15.33 -8.27 -5.18
N GLY A 223 -15.79 -7.34 -6.02
CA GLY A 223 -14.93 -6.63 -6.96
C GLY A 223 -13.92 -5.70 -6.25
N LEU A 224 -14.30 -5.05 -5.16
CA LEU A 224 -13.39 -4.25 -4.34
C LEU A 224 -12.33 -5.14 -3.68
N TRP A 225 -12.77 -6.22 -3.02
CA TRP A 225 -11.94 -7.18 -2.31
C TRP A 225 -10.81 -7.69 -3.20
N SER A 226 -11.15 -8.15 -4.41
CA SER A 226 -10.18 -8.65 -5.39
C SER A 226 -9.03 -7.69 -5.74
N ARG A 227 -9.22 -6.38 -5.54
CA ARG A 227 -8.25 -5.31 -5.83
C ARG A 227 -7.43 -4.91 -4.61
N ILE A 228 -8.02 -4.99 -3.41
CA ILE A 228 -7.35 -4.53 -2.19
C ILE A 228 -6.62 -5.67 -1.45
N SER A 229 -7.06 -6.93 -1.62
CA SER A 229 -6.61 -8.08 -0.84
C SER A 229 -5.40 -8.84 -1.41
N HIS A 230 -4.58 -8.23 -2.27
CA HIS A 230 -3.41 -8.90 -2.88
C HIS A 230 -2.46 -9.52 -1.85
N LEU A 231 -2.35 -8.89 -0.68
CA LEU A 231 -1.57 -9.39 0.45
C LEU A 231 -2.23 -8.99 1.76
N ILE A 232 -2.60 -9.97 2.58
CA ILE A 232 -3.12 -9.75 3.94
C ILE A 232 -2.15 -10.32 4.96
N LEU A 233 -1.76 -9.49 5.95
CA LEU A 233 -0.76 -9.86 6.95
C LEU A 233 -1.23 -9.54 8.37
N PRO A 234 -1.21 -10.53 9.29
CA PRO A 234 -1.56 -10.30 10.69
C PRO A 234 -0.40 -9.60 11.42
N VAL A 235 -0.78 -8.67 12.31
CA VAL A 235 0.11 -7.92 13.19
C VAL A 235 -0.09 -8.42 14.63
N SER A 236 1.02 -8.76 15.28
CA SER A 236 1.06 -9.08 16.71
C SER A 236 1.20 -7.81 17.53
N THR A 237 0.75 -7.81 18.78
CA THR A 237 0.96 -6.69 19.71
C THR A 237 2.44 -6.44 20.01
N GLU A 238 2.87 -5.18 20.00
CA GLU A 238 4.13 -4.74 20.63
C GLU A 238 3.83 -3.86 21.84
N GLU A 239 4.13 -4.36 23.05
CA GLU A 239 3.84 -3.65 24.30
C GLU A 239 4.41 -2.22 24.33
N ARG A 240 5.59 -2.02 23.72
CA ARG A 240 6.22 -0.71 23.61
C ARG A 240 5.38 0.26 22.76
N SER A 241 4.92 -0.18 21.59
CA SER A 241 4.10 0.63 20.68
C SER A 241 2.75 0.95 21.31
N GLU A 242 2.15 -0.03 22.01
CA GLU A 242 0.90 0.20 22.73
C GLU A 242 1.03 1.24 23.84
N ARG A 243 2.18 1.32 24.52
CA ARG A 243 2.40 2.31 25.59
C ARG A 243 2.83 3.68 25.09
N LEU A 244 3.76 3.71 24.13
CA LEU A 244 4.50 4.93 23.77
C LEU A 244 4.09 5.51 22.40
N GLY A 245 3.30 4.78 21.62
CA GLY A 245 3.04 5.12 20.22
C GLY A 245 4.22 4.81 19.30
N CYS A 246 4.25 5.49 18.15
CA CYS A 246 5.34 5.45 17.19
C CYS A 246 6.35 6.57 17.48
#